data_AF-A0A0U1DJH8-F1
#
_entry.id   AF-A0A0U1DJH8-F1
#
_cell.length_a   1.000
_cell.length_b   1.000
_cell.length_c   1.000
_cell.angle_alpha   90.00
_cell.angle_beta   90.00
_cell.angle_gamma   90.00
#
_symmetry.space_group_name_H-M   'P 1'
#
loop_
_entity.id
_entity.type
_entity.pdbx_description
1 polymer ?
#
loop_
_entity_poly.entity_id
_entity_poly.type
_entity_poly.pdbx_seq_one_letter_code
_entity_poly.pdbx_strand_id
1 'polypeptide(L)'
;MTSSQSPSEPTSADWHLPSLAHVWSHQNRAIMAGADRLEALSAADRARSLAALGDRVRALVAALDDSWLVATAVFMIDDLYKSCFREFRWSPGVADYIAGSAGVFMHEFTERGFVLNYVVDNTESQANLSEMLTYVPEVFRAAGLRVVGPQLMALEIMERVEGRPRDVAAIPSTIDEGQQLAEEFVTQCHEDRRSHVYLNLQLAEDNSRLSLDVALSNTEAPGTLVVFRNQPPAAGTTVEVSAPPGVTMPTV
;
A
#
# COMPACT_ATOMS: atom_id res chain seq x y z
N MET A 1 25.93 -48.90 8.28
CA MET A 1 25.85 -47.92 7.19
C MET A 1 24.52 -47.21 7.30
N THR A 2 24.48 -46.12 8.06
CA THR A 2 23.31 -45.26 8.22
C THR A 2 23.44 -44.11 7.23
N SER A 3 22.65 -44.15 6.16
CA SER A 3 22.58 -43.08 5.18
C SER A 3 21.79 -41.90 5.77
N SER A 4 22.52 -40.83 6.07
CA SER A 4 21.96 -39.53 6.42
C SER A 4 21.33 -38.90 5.16
N GLN A 5 20.00 -38.87 5.07
CA GLN A 5 19.31 -37.97 4.15
C GLN A 5 19.45 -36.55 4.70
N SER A 6 20.23 -35.73 4.01
CA SER A 6 20.22 -34.28 4.21
C SER A 6 18.88 -33.75 3.69
N PRO A 7 18.21 -32.83 4.40
CA PRO A 7 17.02 -32.19 3.88
C PRO A 7 17.42 -31.39 2.65
N SER A 8 16.82 -31.73 1.51
CA SER A 8 16.99 -31.01 0.24
C SER A 8 16.54 -29.56 0.42
N GLU A 9 17.45 -28.62 0.18
CA GLU A 9 17.15 -27.18 0.16
C GLU A 9 16.01 -26.89 -0.82
N PRO A 10 15.04 -26.02 -0.47
CA PRO A 10 13.94 -25.68 -1.37
C PRO A 10 14.48 -24.94 -2.60
N THR A 11 14.33 -25.55 -3.78
CA THR A 11 14.93 -25.10 -5.05
C THR A 11 14.10 -24.09 -5.85
N SER A 12 12.85 -23.85 -5.46
CA SER A 12 11.99 -22.78 -5.97
C SER A 12 10.71 -22.72 -5.12
N ALA A 13 10.17 -21.52 -4.93
CA ALA A 13 8.86 -21.35 -4.34
C ALA A 13 7.78 -21.32 -5.44
N ASP A 14 7.09 -22.45 -5.64
CA ASP A 14 5.90 -22.50 -6.50
C ASP A 14 4.74 -21.74 -5.86
N TRP A 15 4.25 -20.69 -6.52
CA TRP A 15 3.16 -19.84 -6.04
C TRP A 15 1.79 -20.39 -6.47
N HIS A 16 1.21 -21.24 -5.62
CA HIS A 16 -0.16 -21.73 -5.80
C HIS A 16 -1.18 -20.71 -5.27
N LEU A 17 -1.39 -19.63 -6.04
CA LEU A 17 -2.31 -18.55 -5.71
C LEU A 17 -3.58 -18.69 -6.54
N PRO A 18 -4.71 -19.21 -6.00
CA PRO A 18 -5.90 -19.49 -6.80
C PRO A 18 -6.60 -18.23 -7.30
N SER A 19 -6.51 -17.12 -6.56
CA SER A 19 -7.06 -15.81 -6.95
C SER A 19 -6.25 -14.66 -6.32
N LEU A 20 -6.41 -13.45 -6.84
CA LEU A 20 -5.74 -12.25 -6.34
C LEU A 20 -6.11 -11.91 -4.89
N ALA A 21 -7.32 -12.25 -4.45
CA ALA A 21 -7.78 -12.05 -3.07
C ALA A 21 -6.89 -12.77 -2.03
N HIS A 22 -6.21 -13.85 -2.40
CA HIS A 22 -5.33 -14.59 -1.48
C HIS A 22 -3.93 -14.00 -1.38
N VAL A 23 -3.54 -13.14 -2.33
CA VAL A 23 -2.15 -12.67 -2.49
C VAL A 23 -1.76 -11.69 -1.39
N TRP A 24 -2.72 -10.87 -0.95
CA TRP A 24 -2.49 -9.78 -0.01
C TRP A 24 -3.30 -9.91 1.28
N SER A 25 -4.10 -10.97 1.42
CA SER A 25 -5.08 -11.09 2.50
C SER A 25 -4.43 -10.87 3.88
N HIS A 26 -4.92 -9.84 4.57
CA HIS A 26 -4.51 -9.56 5.94
C HIS A 26 -4.99 -10.64 6.93
N GLN A 27 -6.02 -11.42 6.55
CA GLN A 27 -6.60 -12.45 7.42
C GLN A 27 -5.66 -13.64 7.61
N ASN A 28 -4.97 -14.05 6.56
CA ASN A 28 -4.02 -15.17 6.56
C ASN A 28 -2.55 -14.70 6.60
N ARG A 29 -2.31 -13.40 6.77
CA ARG A 29 -0.96 -12.79 6.79
C ARG A 29 -0.16 -13.10 5.52
N ALA A 30 -0.80 -13.06 4.35
CA ALA A 30 -0.20 -13.45 3.08
C ALA A 30 1.14 -12.76 2.79
N ILE A 31 1.24 -11.45 3.07
CA ILE A 31 2.47 -10.67 2.87
C ILE A 31 3.62 -11.24 3.70
N MET A 32 3.38 -11.51 4.98
CA MET A 32 4.42 -12.04 5.87
C MET A 32 4.82 -13.46 5.49
N ALA A 33 3.84 -14.32 5.19
CA ALA A 33 4.10 -15.69 4.75
C ALA A 33 4.88 -15.73 3.43
N GLY A 34 4.55 -14.83 2.49
CA GLY A 34 5.26 -14.66 1.22
C GLY A 34 6.68 -14.16 1.41
N ALA A 35 6.87 -13.15 2.26
CA ALA A 35 8.18 -12.60 2.61
C ALA A 35 9.10 -13.66 3.24
N ASP A 36 8.60 -14.40 4.24
CA ASP A 36 9.36 -15.45 4.93
C ASP A 36 9.79 -16.55 3.97
N ARG A 37 8.93 -16.89 3.02
CA ARG A 37 9.25 -17.85 1.96
C ARG A 37 10.36 -17.34 1.06
N LEU A 38 10.36 -16.06 0.68
CA LEU A 38 11.41 -15.47 -0.14
C LEU A 38 12.74 -15.34 0.60
N GLU A 39 12.71 -15.04 1.89
CA GLU A 39 13.91 -14.90 2.72
C GLU A 39 14.60 -16.22 3.03
N ALA A 40 13.85 -17.33 3.01
CA ALA A 40 14.41 -18.68 3.17
C ALA A 40 15.15 -19.20 1.91
N LEU A 41 15.07 -18.49 0.78
CA LEU A 41 15.66 -18.92 -0.48
C LEU A 41 17.08 -18.37 -0.69
N SER A 42 17.87 -19.07 -1.49
CA SER A 42 19.11 -18.52 -2.04
C SER A 42 18.81 -17.30 -2.93
N ALA A 43 19.80 -16.42 -3.17
CA ALA A 43 19.58 -15.24 -4.01
C ALA A 43 19.10 -15.60 -5.43
N ALA A 44 19.64 -16.68 -6.02
CA ALA A 44 19.21 -17.15 -7.34
C ALA A 44 17.78 -17.69 -7.33
N ASP A 45 17.40 -18.45 -6.30
CA ASP A 45 16.07 -19.01 -6.16
C ASP A 45 15.02 -17.95 -5.82
N ARG A 46 15.40 -16.94 -5.01
CA ARG A 46 14.58 -15.77 -4.72
C ARG A 46 14.26 -15.00 -6.00
N ALA A 47 15.26 -14.74 -6.85
CA ALA A 47 15.03 -14.06 -8.14
C ALA A 47 14.10 -14.86 -9.06
N ARG A 48 14.28 -16.18 -9.16
CA ARG A 48 13.37 -17.06 -9.94
C ARG A 48 11.96 -17.08 -9.36
N SER A 49 11.84 -17.15 -8.04
CA SER A 49 10.55 -17.15 -7.35
C SER A 49 9.81 -15.82 -7.52
N LEU A 50 10.51 -14.68 -7.48
CA LEU A 50 9.91 -13.37 -7.73
C LEU A 50 9.42 -13.22 -9.17
N ALA A 51 10.18 -13.72 -10.15
CA ALA A 51 9.72 -13.75 -11.54
C ALA A 51 8.44 -14.59 -11.67
N ALA A 52 8.41 -15.78 -11.06
CA ALA A 52 7.24 -16.64 -11.06
C ALA A 52 6.02 -16.02 -10.34
N LEU A 53 6.25 -15.27 -9.25
CA LEU A 53 5.18 -14.51 -8.56
C LEU A 53 4.58 -13.47 -9.50
N GLY A 54 5.43 -12.66 -10.13
CA GLY A 54 5.00 -11.64 -11.07
C GLY A 54 4.22 -12.22 -12.25
N ASP A 55 4.73 -13.30 -12.86
CA ASP A 55 4.05 -14.00 -13.95
C ASP A 55 2.67 -14.53 -13.52
N ARG A 56 2.58 -15.09 -12.31
CA ARG A 56 1.30 -15.55 -11.77
C ARG A 56 0.31 -14.41 -11.56
N VAL A 57 0.75 -13.27 -11.04
CA VAL A 57 -0.10 -12.09 -10.85
C VAL A 57 -0.57 -11.54 -12.20
N ARG A 58 0.33 -11.37 -13.19
CA ARG A 58 -0.07 -10.92 -14.54
C ARG A 58 -1.10 -11.84 -15.18
N ALA A 59 -0.91 -13.16 -15.07
CA ALA A 59 -1.87 -14.13 -15.60
C ALA A 59 -3.26 -14.02 -14.94
N LEU A 60 -3.30 -13.75 -13.63
CA LEU A 60 -4.56 -13.53 -12.91
C LEU A 60 -5.21 -12.19 -13.30
N VAL A 61 -4.42 -11.13 -13.46
CA VAL A 61 -4.91 -9.79 -13.86
C VAL A 61 -5.45 -9.80 -15.29
N ALA A 62 -4.78 -10.50 -16.22
CA ALA A 62 -5.20 -10.61 -17.61
C ALA A 62 -6.57 -11.30 -17.78
N ALA A 63 -6.99 -12.08 -16.78
CA ALA A 63 -8.31 -12.73 -16.77
C ALA A 63 -9.44 -11.82 -16.26
N LEU A 64 -9.11 -10.62 -15.73
CA LEU A 64 -10.10 -9.67 -15.21
C LEU A 64 -10.60 -8.74 -16.31
N ASP A 65 -11.91 -8.49 -16.32
CA ASP A 65 -12.46 -7.30 -16.96
C ASP A 65 -12.17 -6.03 -16.12
N ASP A 66 -12.49 -4.87 -16.67
CA ASP A 66 -12.20 -3.59 -16.01
C ASP A 66 -12.96 -3.43 -14.68
N SER A 67 -14.19 -3.95 -14.59
CA SER A 67 -14.99 -3.93 -13.36
C SER A 67 -14.32 -4.72 -12.24
N TRP A 68 -13.88 -5.94 -12.51
CA TRP A 68 -13.16 -6.77 -11.54
C TRP A 68 -11.75 -6.27 -11.26
N LEU A 69 -11.09 -5.62 -12.24
CA LEU A 69 -9.80 -4.99 -12.04
C LEU A 69 -9.89 -3.85 -11.03
N VAL A 70 -10.88 -2.95 -11.18
CA VAL A 70 -11.13 -1.85 -10.22
C VAL A 70 -11.52 -2.42 -8.85
N ALA A 71 -12.40 -3.42 -8.77
CA ALA A 71 -12.71 -4.11 -7.52
C ALA A 71 -11.47 -4.72 -6.85
N THR A 72 -10.55 -5.26 -7.65
CA THR A 72 -9.31 -5.84 -7.15
C THR A 72 -8.36 -4.80 -6.58
N ALA A 73 -8.27 -3.63 -7.21
CA ALA A 73 -7.49 -2.53 -6.67
C ALA A 73 -8.00 -2.10 -5.28
N VAL A 74 -9.32 -2.06 -5.07
CA VAL A 74 -9.93 -1.71 -3.77
C VAL A 74 -9.53 -2.69 -2.67
N PHE A 75 -9.73 -4.00 -2.86
CA PHE A 75 -9.39 -4.94 -1.78
C PHE A 75 -7.88 -5.08 -1.62
N MET A 76 -7.09 -4.98 -2.70
CA MET A 76 -5.62 -5.01 -2.62
C MET A 76 -5.13 -3.89 -1.72
N ILE A 77 -5.49 -2.64 -2.01
CA ILE A 77 -4.96 -1.49 -1.29
C ILE A 77 -5.38 -1.51 0.18
N ASP A 78 -6.63 -1.94 0.44
CA ASP A 78 -7.14 -2.05 1.80
C ASP A 78 -6.47 -3.18 2.59
N ASP A 79 -6.21 -4.32 1.94
CA ASP A 79 -5.51 -5.45 2.56
C ASP A 79 -4.02 -5.13 2.83
N LEU A 80 -3.36 -4.36 1.96
CA LEU A 80 -2.01 -3.85 2.22
C LEU A 80 -2.02 -2.97 3.48
N TYR A 81 -2.97 -2.03 3.60
CA TYR A 81 -3.09 -1.17 4.77
C TYR A 81 -3.37 -2.00 6.04
N LYS A 82 -4.40 -2.86 6.02
CA LYS A 82 -4.78 -3.71 7.16
C LYS A 82 -3.67 -4.66 7.60
N SER A 83 -2.82 -5.12 6.67
CA SER A 83 -1.68 -5.97 7.00
C SER A 83 -0.66 -5.27 7.88
N CYS A 84 -0.54 -3.94 7.82
CA CYS A 84 0.36 -3.16 8.68
C CYS A 84 -0.03 -3.24 10.16
N PHE A 85 -1.28 -3.61 10.48
CA PHE A 85 -1.83 -3.67 11.83
C PHE A 85 -1.92 -5.10 12.38
N ARG A 86 -1.28 -6.08 11.71
CA ARG A 86 -1.33 -7.50 12.08
C ARG A 86 0.05 -8.11 12.24
N GLU A 87 0.70 -7.79 13.36
CA GLU A 87 2.05 -8.27 13.70
C GLU A 87 3.02 -8.07 12.52
N PHE A 88 2.98 -6.87 11.96
CA PHE A 88 3.76 -6.51 10.80
C PHE A 88 5.22 -6.29 11.20
N ARG A 89 6.13 -6.75 10.35
CA ARG A 89 7.55 -6.41 10.45
C ARG A 89 8.04 -6.04 9.06
N TRP A 90 8.74 -4.92 8.96
CA TRP A 90 9.38 -4.56 7.70
C TRP A 90 10.65 -5.37 7.49
N SER A 91 10.82 -5.92 6.29
CA SER A 91 12.03 -6.64 5.88
C SER A 91 12.23 -6.54 4.37
N PRO A 92 13.44 -6.83 3.86
CA PRO A 92 13.67 -6.88 2.41
C PRO A 92 12.76 -7.90 1.70
N GLY A 93 12.41 -9.03 2.34
CA GLY A 93 11.47 -10.00 1.78
C GLY A 93 10.05 -9.45 1.64
N VAL A 94 9.61 -8.60 2.59
CA VAL A 94 8.31 -7.90 2.51
C VAL A 94 8.29 -6.94 1.34
N ALA A 95 9.33 -6.12 1.19
CA ALA A 95 9.46 -5.20 0.07
C ALA A 95 9.40 -5.94 -1.28
N ASP A 96 10.18 -7.00 -1.42
CA ASP A 96 10.23 -7.82 -2.64
C ASP A 96 8.89 -8.52 -2.93
N TYR A 97 8.23 -9.08 -1.91
CA TYR A 97 6.94 -9.74 -2.09
C TYR A 97 5.87 -8.75 -2.55
N ILE A 98 5.81 -7.56 -1.94
CA ILE A 98 4.85 -6.52 -2.33
C ILE A 98 5.17 -6.02 -3.74
N ALA A 99 6.43 -5.75 -4.08
CA ALA A 99 6.82 -5.31 -5.42
C ALA A 99 6.52 -6.36 -6.49
N GLY A 100 6.82 -7.63 -6.21
CA GLY A 100 6.54 -8.77 -7.10
C GLY A 100 5.05 -9.12 -7.21
N SER A 101 4.19 -8.56 -6.36
CA SER A 101 2.74 -8.81 -6.37
C SER A 101 1.92 -7.54 -6.63
N ALA A 102 1.71 -6.69 -5.61
CA ALA A 102 0.96 -5.45 -5.72
C ALA A 102 1.62 -4.47 -6.71
N GLY A 103 2.96 -4.41 -6.75
CA GLY A 103 3.67 -3.59 -7.74
C GLY A 103 3.40 -4.04 -9.17
N VAL A 104 3.39 -5.36 -9.42
CA VAL A 104 3.01 -5.93 -10.73
C VAL A 104 1.55 -5.63 -11.06
N PHE A 105 0.63 -5.81 -10.09
CA PHE A 105 -0.78 -5.46 -10.28
C PHE A 105 -0.95 -3.99 -10.65
N MET A 106 -0.30 -3.07 -9.92
CA MET A 106 -0.41 -1.63 -10.16
C MET A 106 0.16 -1.22 -11.51
N HIS A 107 1.21 -1.88 -11.99
CA HIS A 107 1.71 -1.67 -13.34
C HIS A 107 0.63 -1.99 -14.39
N GLU A 108 0.03 -3.17 -14.33
CA GLU A 108 -1.04 -3.59 -15.26
C GLU A 108 -2.29 -2.69 -15.12
N PHE A 109 -2.62 -2.25 -13.90
CA PHE A 109 -3.72 -1.32 -13.62
C PHE A 109 -3.51 0.01 -14.36
N THR A 110 -2.30 0.57 -14.29
CA THR A 110 -1.94 1.81 -14.98
C THR A 110 -1.83 1.63 -16.49
N GLU A 111 -1.29 0.51 -16.99
CA GLU A 111 -1.27 0.21 -18.44
C GLU A 111 -2.68 0.13 -19.04
N ARG A 112 -3.68 -0.30 -18.24
CA ARG A 112 -5.09 -0.28 -18.64
C ARG A 112 -5.77 1.08 -18.48
N GLY A 113 -5.01 2.13 -18.16
CA GLY A 113 -5.46 3.52 -18.13
C GLY A 113 -6.04 3.98 -16.80
N PHE A 114 -5.95 3.16 -15.75
CA PHE A 114 -6.50 3.49 -14.44
C PHE A 114 -5.50 4.14 -13.49
N VAL A 115 -6.02 4.95 -12.57
CA VAL A 115 -5.28 5.64 -11.50
C VAL A 115 -5.95 5.33 -10.17
N LEU A 116 -5.17 4.99 -9.14
CA LEU A 116 -5.66 4.73 -7.79
C LEU A 116 -5.25 5.87 -6.85
N ASN A 117 -6.23 6.52 -6.25
CA ASN A 117 -6.07 7.50 -5.19
C ASN A 117 -6.60 6.89 -3.89
N TYR A 118 -5.70 6.49 -2.99
CA TYR A 118 -6.09 5.95 -1.69
C TYR A 118 -5.91 6.99 -0.59
N VAL A 119 -6.99 7.38 0.06
CA VAL A 119 -6.99 8.38 1.12
C VAL A 119 -7.27 7.70 2.44
N VAL A 120 -6.36 7.83 3.40
CA VAL A 120 -6.52 7.34 4.76
C VAL A 120 -6.69 8.53 5.68
N ASP A 121 -7.76 8.51 6.47
CA ASP A 121 -8.01 9.45 7.57
C ASP A 121 -8.26 8.65 8.84
N ASN A 122 -7.26 8.61 9.70
CA ASN A 122 -7.33 7.86 10.95
C ASN A 122 -6.55 8.55 12.06
N THR A 123 -6.85 8.19 13.30
CA THR A 123 -6.10 8.65 14.47
C THR A 123 -5.35 7.50 15.12
N GLU A 124 -4.17 7.80 15.67
CA GLU A 124 -3.29 6.83 16.32
C GLU A 124 -2.73 7.38 17.63
N SER A 125 -2.36 6.47 18.55
CA SER A 125 -1.57 6.85 19.71
C SER A 125 -0.16 7.30 19.29
N GLN A 126 0.49 8.15 20.08
CA GLN A 126 1.84 8.64 19.76
C GLN A 126 2.86 7.51 19.53
N ALA A 127 2.81 6.46 20.37
CA ALA A 127 3.70 5.31 20.27
C ALA A 127 3.53 4.57 18.94
N ASN A 128 2.28 4.37 18.50
CA ASN A 128 1.99 3.71 17.23
C ASN A 128 2.27 4.62 16.04
N LEU A 129 2.03 5.93 16.17
CA LEU A 129 2.12 6.86 15.04
C LEU A 129 3.54 6.93 14.47
N SER A 130 4.57 6.91 15.32
CA SER A 130 5.97 6.91 14.86
C SER A 130 6.30 5.67 14.03
N GLU A 131 5.85 4.50 14.47
CA GLU A 131 6.04 3.24 13.76
C GLU A 131 5.26 3.22 12.43
N MET A 132 4.00 3.67 12.46
CA MET A 132 3.14 3.72 11.27
C MET A 132 3.68 4.68 10.21
N LEU A 133 4.13 5.88 10.60
CA LEU A 133 4.76 6.86 9.70
C LEU A 133 6.13 6.41 9.16
N THR A 134 6.66 5.30 9.68
CA THR A 134 7.88 4.66 9.16
C THR A 134 7.54 3.55 8.17
N TYR A 135 6.70 2.59 8.54
CA TYR A 135 6.50 1.38 7.73
C TYR A 135 5.35 1.45 6.72
N VAL A 136 4.24 2.12 7.06
CA VAL A 136 3.08 2.21 6.15
C VAL A 136 3.46 2.87 4.81
N PRO A 137 4.26 3.95 4.78
CA PRO A 137 4.71 4.52 3.52
C PRO A 137 5.55 3.54 2.68
N GLU A 138 6.41 2.75 3.30
CA GLU A 138 7.28 1.80 2.60
C GLU A 138 6.48 0.66 1.95
N VAL A 139 5.42 0.18 2.61
CA VAL A 139 4.48 -0.81 2.04
C VAL A 139 3.89 -0.31 0.73
N PHE A 140 3.38 0.92 0.70
CA PHE A 140 2.76 1.47 -0.50
C PHE A 140 3.79 1.85 -1.57
N ARG A 141 4.97 2.34 -1.18
CA ARG A 141 6.07 2.60 -2.12
C ARG A 141 6.55 1.32 -2.80
N ALA A 142 6.63 0.20 -2.06
CA ALA A 142 6.95 -1.10 -2.64
C ALA A 142 5.89 -1.58 -3.65
N ALA A 143 4.62 -1.19 -3.46
CA ALA A 143 3.55 -1.42 -4.44
C ALA A 143 3.59 -0.45 -5.65
N GLY A 144 4.61 0.42 -5.75
CA GLY A 144 4.76 1.38 -6.85
C GLY A 144 3.95 2.67 -6.69
N LEU A 145 3.34 2.90 -5.53
CA LEU A 145 2.52 4.08 -5.28
C LEU A 145 3.37 5.25 -4.79
N ARG A 146 2.95 6.46 -5.15
CA ARG A 146 3.43 7.67 -4.48
C ARG A 146 2.77 7.78 -3.12
N VAL A 147 3.50 8.21 -2.09
CA VAL A 147 2.94 8.33 -0.73
C VAL A 147 3.26 9.70 -0.19
N VAL A 148 2.21 10.37 0.26
CA VAL A 148 2.25 11.71 0.83
C VAL A 148 1.28 11.80 2.00
N GLY A 149 1.43 12.82 2.82
CA GLY A 149 0.52 13.13 3.89
C GLY A 149 1.06 14.30 4.71
N PRO A 150 0.20 15.05 5.42
CA PRO A 150 0.62 16.24 6.16
C PRO A 150 1.68 15.91 7.21
N GLN A 151 1.49 14.80 7.95
CA GLN A 151 2.44 14.35 8.97
C GLN A 151 3.77 13.89 8.36
N LEU A 152 3.73 13.24 7.19
CA LEU A 152 4.95 12.84 6.49
C LEU A 152 5.74 14.05 6.00
N MET A 153 5.06 15.04 5.43
CA MET A 153 5.69 16.27 4.95
C MET A 153 6.21 17.12 6.11
N ALA A 154 5.49 17.21 7.23
CA ALA A 154 5.97 17.87 8.44
C ALA A 154 7.28 17.24 8.92
N LEU A 155 7.37 15.90 8.99
CA LEU A 155 8.60 15.22 9.39
C LEU A 155 9.74 15.41 8.36
N GLU A 156 9.43 15.48 7.07
CA GLU A 156 10.40 15.74 6.01
C GLU A 156 10.98 17.17 6.11
N ILE A 157 10.15 18.17 6.43
CA ILE A 157 10.58 19.55 6.69
C ILE A 157 11.61 19.56 7.83
N MET A 158 11.31 18.88 8.94
CA MET A 158 12.22 18.79 10.09
C MET A 158 13.58 18.24 9.70
N GLU A 159 13.59 17.11 8.99
CA GLU A 159 14.82 16.40 8.64
C GLU A 159 15.63 17.14 7.57
N ARG A 160 14.99 17.60 6.50
CA ARG A 160 15.69 18.07 5.30
C ARG A 160 15.80 19.58 5.20
N VAL A 161 14.87 20.32 5.75
CA VAL A 161 14.85 21.79 5.70
C VAL A 161 15.44 22.38 6.98
N GLU A 162 14.99 21.89 8.14
CA GLU A 162 15.44 22.40 9.44
C GLU A 162 16.71 21.69 9.95
N GLY A 163 17.07 20.55 9.37
CA GLY A 163 18.27 19.78 9.73
C GLY A 163 18.21 19.15 11.13
N ARG A 164 17.01 18.90 11.65
CA ARG A 164 16.80 18.28 12.97
C ARG A 164 16.18 16.88 12.85
N PRO A 165 16.31 16.02 13.88
CA PRO A 165 15.71 14.69 13.84
C PRO A 165 14.19 14.74 13.67
N ARG A 166 13.64 13.73 12.99
CA ARG A 166 12.20 13.48 12.91
C ARG A 166 11.63 13.30 14.32
N ASP A 167 10.65 14.12 14.68
CA ASP A 167 9.98 14.07 15.99
C ASP A 167 8.47 14.19 15.81
N VAL A 168 7.76 13.11 16.13
CA VAL A 168 6.29 13.04 16.04
C VAL A 168 5.62 14.04 17.00
N ALA A 169 6.21 14.30 18.17
CA ALA A 169 5.65 15.25 19.13
C ALA A 169 5.70 16.70 18.60
N ALA A 170 6.61 16.99 17.67
CA ALA A 170 6.76 18.30 17.06
C ALA A 170 5.92 18.49 15.79
N ILE A 171 5.18 17.47 15.33
CA ILE A 171 4.34 17.59 14.13
C ILE A 171 3.33 18.75 14.23
N PRO A 172 2.64 18.98 15.36
CA PRO A 172 1.65 20.06 15.43
C PRO A 172 2.20 21.45 15.13
N SER A 173 3.50 21.71 15.37
CA SER A 173 4.08 23.03 15.06
C SER A 173 4.39 23.24 13.57
N THR A 174 4.40 22.18 12.77
CA THR A 174 4.79 22.19 11.34
C THR A 174 3.68 21.64 10.44
N ILE A 175 2.50 21.35 11.01
CA ILE A 175 1.45 20.62 10.29
C ILE A 175 0.83 21.42 9.14
N ASP A 176 0.70 22.75 9.29
CA ASP A 176 0.15 23.61 8.24
C ASP A 176 1.04 23.64 6.99
N GLU A 177 2.37 23.76 7.19
CA GLU A 177 3.34 23.69 6.10
C GLU A 177 3.36 22.28 5.48
N GLY A 178 3.27 21.24 6.33
CA GLY A 178 3.14 19.85 5.88
C GLY A 178 1.89 19.61 5.02
N GLN A 179 0.75 20.18 5.42
CA GLN A 179 -0.51 20.12 4.67
C GLN A 179 -0.36 20.79 3.31
N GLN A 180 0.19 22.01 3.26
CA GLN A 180 0.38 22.73 2.01
C GLN A 180 1.23 21.92 1.02
N LEU A 181 2.38 21.38 1.45
CA LEU A 181 3.23 20.55 0.59
C LEU A 181 2.54 19.26 0.15
N ALA A 182 1.71 18.67 1.02
CA ALA A 182 0.95 17.47 0.67
C ALA A 182 -0.10 17.77 -0.41
N GLU A 183 -0.81 18.89 -0.32
CA GLU A 183 -1.79 19.33 -1.31
C GLU A 183 -1.14 19.64 -2.67
N GLU A 184 0.01 20.32 -2.68
CA GLU A 184 0.78 20.58 -3.90
C GLU A 184 1.21 19.26 -4.57
N PHE A 185 1.68 18.29 -3.80
CA PHE A 185 2.06 16.97 -4.31
C PHE A 185 0.87 16.20 -4.90
N VAL A 186 -0.28 16.20 -4.21
CA VAL A 186 -1.51 15.55 -4.71
C VAL A 186 -1.96 16.21 -6.01
N THR A 187 -1.93 17.53 -6.07
CA THR A 187 -2.29 18.30 -7.27
C THR A 187 -1.43 17.87 -8.46
N GLN A 188 -0.11 17.75 -8.26
CA GLN A 188 0.78 17.23 -9.32
C GLN A 188 0.46 15.78 -9.70
N CYS A 189 0.09 14.92 -8.74
CA CYS A 189 -0.31 13.55 -9.04
C CYS A 189 -1.60 13.49 -9.88
N HIS A 190 -2.55 14.39 -9.64
CA HIS A 190 -3.76 14.49 -10.45
C HIS A 190 -3.46 14.93 -11.88
N GLU A 191 -2.62 15.94 -12.05
CA GLU A 191 -2.19 16.44 -13.36
C GLU A 191 -1.42 15.36 -14.15
N ASP A 192 -0.49 14.67 -13.49
CA ASP A 192 0.33 13.62 -14.10
C ASP A 192 -0.41 12.29 -14.29
N ARG A 193 -1.65 12.17 -13.79
CA ARG A 193 -2.40 10.89 -13.72
C ARG A 193 -1.60 9.77 -13.03
N ARG A 194 -1.01 10.07 -11.86
CA ARG A 194 -0.23 9.10 -11.06
C ARG A 194 -1.02 8.62 -9.84
N SER A 195 -1.00 7.31 -9.63
CA SER A 195 -1.58 6.68 -8.45
C SER A 195 -0.80 7.08 -7.18
N HIS A 196 -1.54 7.42 -6.12
CA HIS A 196 -0.96 7.87 -4.86
C HIS A 196 -1.76 7.41 -3.65
N VAL A 197 -1.10 7.47 -2.49
CA VAL A 197 -1.68 7.31 -1.18
C VAL A 197 -1.51 8.62 -0.40
N TYR A 198 -2.62 9.16 0.08
CA TYR A 198 -2.67 10.27 1.02
C TYR A 198 -2.89 9.74 2.43
N LEU A 199 -1.88 9.84 3.29
CA LEU A 199 -1.90 9.36 4.67
C LEU A 199 -2.13 10.52 5.63
N ASN A 200 -3.38 10.70 6.07
CA ASN A 200 -3.70 11.51 7.23
C ASN A 200 -3.78 10.62 8.47
N LEU A 201 -2.63 10.45 9.16
CA LEU A 201 -2.54 9.70 10.42
C LEU A 201 -2.27 10.68 11.55
N GLN A 202 -3.33 11.08 12.24
CA GLN A 202 -3.26 12.12 13.27
C GLN A 202 -2.99 11.52 14.65
N LEU A 203 -2.39 12.32 15.54
CA LEU A 203 -2.37 11.97 16.96
C LEU A 203 -3.81 11.99 17.48
N ALA A 204 -4.21 10.96 18.22
CA ALA A 204 -5.57 10.88 18.76
C ALA A 204 -5.94 12.03 19.73
N GLU A 205 -4.94 12.70 20.30
CA GLU A 205 -5.10 13.88 21.16
C GLU A 205 -5.26 15.18 20.37
N ASP A 206 -4.94 15.16 19.08
CA ASP A 206 -5.10 16.29 18.18
C ASP A 206 -6.53 16.33 17.63
N ASN A 207 -7.21 17.44 17.89
CA ASN A 207 -8.58 17.69 17.42
C ASN A 207 -8.61 18.60 16.18
N SER A 208 -7.44 19.00 15.66
CA SER A 208 -7.39 19.71 14.40
C SER A 208 -7.93 18.80 13.29
N ARG A 209 -8.79 19.33 12.43
CA ARG A 209 -9.26 18.60 11.26
C ARG A 209 -8.57 19.19 10.05
N LEU A 210 -7.61 18.44 9.53
CA LEU A 210 -6.97 18.77 8.26
C LEU A 210 -7.97 18.57 7.12
N SER A 211 -7.95 19.47 6.14
CA SER A 211 -8.78 19.30 4.96
C SER A 211 -8.30 18.10 4.14
N LEU A 212 -9.25 17.37 3.58
CA LEU A 212 -9.02 16.29 2.63
C LEU A 212 -9.56 16.64 1.25
N ASP A 213 -10.02 17.88 1.04
CA ASP A 213 -10.73 18.30 -0.17
C ASP A 213 -9.89 18.04 -1.43
N VAL A 214 -8.61 18.42 -1.39
CA VAL A 214 -7.70 18.19 -2.52
C VAL A 214 -7.52 16.69 -2.77
N ALA A 215 -7.24 15.89 -1.74
CA ALA A 215 -7.04 14.43 -1.85
C ALA A 215 -8.28 13.68 -2.39
N LEU A 216 -9.48 14.18 -2.10
CA LEU A 216 -10.75 13.56 -2.51
C LEU A 216 -11.35 14.18 -3.78
N SER A 217 -10.77 15.24 -4.35
CA SER A 217 -11.39 16.03 -5.43
C SER A 217 -11.48 15.35 -6.80
N ASN A 218 -10.67 14.32 -7.07
CA ASN A 218 -10.48 13.81 -8.43
C ASN A 218 -11.43 12.65 -8.84
N THR A 219 -12.61 12.55 -8.23
CA THR A 219 -13.56 11.43 -8.44
C THR A 219 -14.12 11.35 -9.85
N GLU A 220 -14.26 12.49 -10.53
CA GLU A 220 -14.87 12.57 -11.87
C GLU A 220 -13.87 12.40 -13.01
N ALA A 221 -12.57 12.24 -12.72
CA ALA A 221 -11.56 12.09 -13.75
C ALA A 221 -11.61 10.68 -14.38
N PRO A 222 -11.59 10.56 -15.73
CA PRO A 222 -11.64 9.27 -16.41
C PRO A 222 -10.56 8.29 -15.91
N GLY A 223 -10.97 7.05 -15.62
CA GLY A 223 -10.08 6.00 -15.12
C GLY A 223 -9.62 6.17 -13.66
N THR A 224 -10.11 7.17 -12.93
CA THR A 224 -9.67 7.42 -11.54
C THR A 224 -10.54 6.67 -10.55
N LEU A 225 -9.93 5.81 -9.76
CA LEU A 225 -10.52 5.14 -8.60
C LEU A 225 -10.09 5.88 -7.35
N VAL A 226 -11.05 6.40 -6.58
CA VAL A 226 -10.79 6.97 -5.24
C VAL A 226 -11.30 6.00 -4.19
N VAL A 227 -10.44 5.65 -3.25
CA VAL A 227 -10.75 4.77 -2.12
C VAL A 227 -10.47 5.53 -0.83
N PHE A 228 -11.48 5.71 0.01
CA PHE A 228 -11.39 6.46 1.25
C PHE A 228 -11.57 5.56 2.47
N ARG A 229 -10.57 5.56 3.34
CA ARG A 229 -10.56 4.84 4.62
C ARG A 229 -10.63 5.83 5.76
N ASN A 230 -11.81 5.95 6.37
CA ASN A 230 -12.08 6.73 7.59
C ASN A 230 -12.41 5.86 8.82
N GLN A 231 -12.37 4.53 8.66
CA GLN A 231 -12.55 3.57 9.74
C GLN A 231 -11.22 2.91 10.11
N PRO A 232 -11.01 2.57 11.40
CA PRO A 232 -9.83 1.83 11.83
C PRO A 232 -9.64 0.53 11.04
N PRO A 233 -8.39 0.05 10.88
CA PRO A 233 -8.05 -1.15 10.12
C PRO A 233 -8.36 -2.46 10.89
N ALA A 234 -9.59 -2.59 11.37
CA ALA A 234 -10.09 -3.76 12.08
C ALA A 234 -10.85 -4.73 11.15
N ALA A 235 -11.05 -5.97 11.61
CA ALA A 235 -11.87 -6.93 10.88
C ALA A 235 -13.33 -6.41 10.79
N GLY A 236 -13.92 -6.50 9.60
CA GLY A 236 -15.29 -6.05 9.33
C GLY A 236 -15.44 -4.56 9.02
N THR A 237 -14.36 -3.76 9.06
CA THR A 237 -14.41 -2.35 8.63
C THR A 237 -14.25 -2.23 7.12
N THR A 238 -14.93 -1.25 6.54
CA THR A 238 -15.01 -1.05 5.08
C THR A 238 -14.29 0.22 4.65
N VAL A 239 -14.20 0.43 3.35
CA VAL A 239 -13.79 1.68 2.71
C VAL A 239 -14.98 2.28 1.96
N GLU A 240 -14.97 3.59 1.79
CA GLU A 240 -15.82 4.28 0.83
C GLU A 240 -15.11 4.27 -0.54
N VAL A 241 -15.88 4.10 -1.62
CA VAL A 241 -15.32 3.93 -2.96
C VAL A 241 -16.05 4.83 -3.95
N SER A 242 -15.28 5.62 -4.68
CA SER A 242 -15.73 6.29 -5.90
C SER A 242 -15.09 5.61 -7.10
N ALA A 243 -15.87 4.79 -7.80
CA ALA A 243 -15.42 4.08 -8.98
C ALA A 243 -15.18 5.04 -10.16
N PRO A 244 -14.29 4.70 -11.11
CA PRO A 244 -14.09 5.51 -12.31
C PRO A 244 -15.40 5.72 -13.09
N PRO A 245 -15.62 6.92 -13.67
CA PRO A 245 -16.80 7.16 -14.49
C PRO A 245 -16.97 6.12 -15.59
N GLY A 246 -18.17 5.55 -15.71
CA GLY A 246 -18.50 4.51 -16.69
C GLY A 246 -18.14 3.08 -16.28
N VAL A 247 -17.47 2.87 -15.15
CA VAL A 247 -17.19 1.53 -14.60
C VAL A 247 -18.21 1.20 -13.51
N THR A 248 -18.90 0.07 -13.67
CA THR A 248 -19.79 -0.46 -12.63
C THR A 248 -19.06 -1.53 -11.83
N MET A 249 -18.96 -1.35 -10.52
CA MET A 249 -18.34 -2.32 -9.63
C MET A 249 -19.22 -3.58 -9.51
N PRO A 250 -18.63 -4.77 -9.45
CA PRO A 250 -19.39 -6.00 -9.23
C PRO A 250 -20.08 -5.97 -7.86
N THR A 251 -21.31 -6.46 -7.81
CA THR A 251 -22.01 -6.73 -6.54
C THR A 251 -21.44 -8.01 -5.95
N VAL A 252 -20.92 -7.95 -4.72
CA VAL A 252 -20.37 -9.09 -3.97
C VAL A 252 -21.34 -9.51 -2.87
#